data_AF-A0A526UMT1-F1
#
_entry.id   AF-A0A526UMT1-F1
#
_cell.length_a   1.000
_cell.length_b   1.000
_cell.length_c   1.000
_cell.angle_alpha   90.00
_cell.angle_beta   90.00
_cell.angle_gamma   90.00
#
_symmetry.space_group_name_H-M   'P 1'
#
loop_
_entity.id
_entity.type
_entity.pdbx_description
1 polymer ?
#
loop_
_entity_poly.entity_id
_entity_poly.type
_entity_poly.pdbx_seq_one_letter_code
_entity_poly.pdbx_strand_id
1 'polypeptide(L)'
;MGNTNDDDERSFFSEAPMRPAAKAKATLDEKPHYLGHRDRLRERFALAGPDALPDYELLELLLFRLIPRADTKPAAKALLARFGTLAEVLGAPVGLLQEIKGIGPAVALDLKIVAATAQRMARGEVQGREVLSSWTQLLAYCRSVMAFEAREQFRILF
;
A
#
# COMPACT_ATOMS: atom_id res chain seq x y z
N MET A 1 -24.40 79.07 -44.57
CA MET A 1 -24.89 78.84 -43.20
C MET A 1 -25.40 77.41 -43.10
N GLY A 2 -24.87 76.62 -42.16
CA GLY A 2 -25.36 75.27 -41.83
C GLY A 2 -24.20 74.33 -41.49
N ASN A 3 -23.90 74.22 -40.19
CA ASN A 3 -22.75 73.58 -39.55
C ASN A 3 -23.11 72.16 -39.06
N THR A 4 -22.11 71.25 -38.97
CA THR A 4 -21.93 70.11 -37.98
C THR A 4 -23.06 69.05 -37.88
N ASN A 5 -22.87 67.74 -37.64
CA ASN A 5 -21.89 66.89 -36.95
C ASN A 5 -22.13 65.45 -37.49
N ASP A 6 -21.11 64.60 -37.65
CA ASP A 6 -20.68 63.59 -36.66
C ASP A 6 -21.80 62.60 -36.29
N ASP A 7 -21.74 61.39 -36.87
CA ASP A 7 -21.99 60.13 -36.14
C ASP A 7 -21.64 58.93 -37.02
N ASP A 8 -20.48 58.40 -36.66
CA ASP A 8 -19.86 57.13 -37.02
C ASP A 8 -20.63 55.98 -36.38
N GLU A 9 -21.45 55.19 -37.10
CA GLU A 9 -21.94 53.91 -36.56
C GLU A 9 -22.20 52.83 -37.63
N ARG A 10 -21.38 51.77 -37.54
CA ARG A 10 -21.70 50.34 -37.78
C ARG A 10 -21.55 49.78 -39.20
N SER A 11 -20.30 49.76 -39.66
CA SER A 11 -19.79 48.63 -40.46
C SER A 11 -19.68 47.37 -39.57
N PHE A 12 -20.76 46.60 -39.47
CA PHE A 12 -20.86 45.41 -38.61
C PHE A 12 -21.00 44.10 -39.37
N PHE A 13 -20.22 43.91 -40.44
CA PHE A 13 -20.05 42.59 -41.06
C PHE A 13 -18.61 42.44 -41.57
N SER A 14 -17.72 41.94 -40.71
CA SER A 14 -16.48 41.29 -41.14
C SER A 14 -16.53 39.83 -40.71
N GLU A 15 -16.80 38.95 -41.67
CA GLU A 15 -16.57 37.52 -41.53
C GLU A 15 -15.06 37.30 -41.41
N ALA A 16 -14.59 37.00 -40.20
CA ALA A 16 -13.24 36.50 -40.00
C ALA A 16 -13.19 35.01 -40.41
N PRO A 17 -12.18 34.57 -41.19
CA PRO A 17 -12.06 33.16 -41.53
C PRO A 17 -11.68 32.36 -40.27
N MET A 18 -12.55 31.44 -39.88
CA MET A 18 -12.37 30.52 -38.77
C MET A 18 -11.19 29.57 -39.09
N ARG A 19 -10.04 29.73 -38.41
CA ARG A 19 -8.92 28.79 -38.54
C ARG A 19 -9.40 27.39 -38.13
N PRO A 20 -9.10 26.33 -38.90
CA PRO A 20 -9.50 24.99 -38.53
C PRO A 20 -8.78 24.60 -37.23
N ALA A 21 -9.57 24.26 -36.21
CA ALA A 21 -9.07 23.76 -34.94
C ALA A 21 -8.11 22.59 -35.20
N ALA A 22 -6.85 22.74 -34.80
CA ALA A 22 -5.90 21.66 -34.80
C ALA A 22 -6.51 20.48 -34.03
N LYS A 23 -6.61 19.32 -34.68
CA LYS A 23 -7.10 18.08 -34.07
C LYS A 23 -6.36 17.87 -32.75
N ALA A 24 -7.07 18.03 -31.64
CA ALA A 24 -6.58 17.62 -30.33
C ALA A 24 -6.26 16.13 -30.43
N LYS A 25 -4.98 15.78 -30.29
CA LYS A 25 -4.55 14.39 -30.08
C LYS A 25 -5.34 13.89 -28.87
N ALA A 26 -6.22 12.92 -29.09
CA ALA A 26 -6.84 12.17 -28.02
C ALA A 26 -5.72 11.64 -27.12
N THR A 27 -5.63 12.18 -25.91
CA THR A 27 -4.84 11.59 -24.84
C THR A 27 -5.48 10.24 -24.57
N LEU A 28 -4.86 9.18 -25.05
CA LEU A 28 -5.19 7.82 -24.67
C LEU A 28 -5.20 7.80 -23.15
N ASP A 29 -6.36 7.50 -22.55
CA ASP A 29 -6.54 7.32 -21.12
C ASP A 29 -5.41 6.43 -20.57
N GLU A 30 -4.41 7.07 -19.96
CA GLU A 30 -3.36 6.40 -19.20
C GLU A 30 -4.02 5.82 -17.95
N LYS A 31 -4.63 4.63 -18.10
CA LYS A 31 -5.03 3.82 -16.96
C LYS A 31 -3.81 3.72 -16.05
N PRO A 32 -3.92 4.12 -14.78
CA PRO A 32 -2.76 4.19 -13.91
C PRO A 32 -2.05 2.84 -13.85
N HIS A 33 -0.74 2.84 -14.13
CA HIS A 33 0.10 1.64 -14.29
C HIS A 33 0.01 0.67 -13.10
N TYR A 34 -0.35 1.15 -11.90
CA TYR A 34 -0.54 0.35 -10.69
C TYR A 34 -1.78 -0.56 -10.71
N LEU A 35 -2.82 -0.25 -11.52
CA LEU A 35 -4.02 -1.09 -11.59
C LEU A 35 -3.71 -2.45 -12.21
N GLY A 36 -2.98 -2.47 -13.34
CA GLY A 36 -2.56 -3.72 -13.96
C GLY A 36 -1.53 -4.49 -13.12
N HIS A 37 -0.71 -3.79 -12.34
CA HIS A 37 0.23 -4.42 -11.40
C HIS A 37 -0.48 -5.20 -10.31
N ARG A 38 -1.52 -4.61 -9.71
CA ARG A 38 -2.32 -5.25 -8.65
C ARG A 38 -2.89 -6.59 -9.10
N ASP A 39 -3.46 -6.67 -10.29
CA ASP A 39 -4.08 -7.90 -10.79
C ASP A 39 -3.05 -8.97 -11.12
N ARG A 40 -1.94 -8.60 -11.77
CA ARG A 40 -0.81 -9.53 -12.03
C ARG A 40 -0.19 -10.08 -10.75
N LEU A 41 -0.07 -9.26 -9.71
CA LEU A 41 0.46 -9.68 -8.42
C LEU A 41 -0.43 -10.76 -7.78
N ARG A 42 -1.75 -10.57 -7.85
CA ARG A 42 -2.74 -11.51 -7.31
C ARG A 42 -2.78 -12.82 -8.09
N GLU A 43 -2.70 -12.74 -9.41
CA GLU A 43 -2.65 -13.91 -10.28
C GLU A 43 -1.41 -14.76 -10.00
N ARG A 44 -0.23 -14.14 -9.91
CA ARG A 44 1.00 -14.86 -9.55
C ARG A 44 0.91 -15.54 -8.18
N PHE A 45 0.39 -14.85 -7.17
CA PHE A 45 0.19 -15.45 -5.84
C PHE A 45 -0.79 -16.63 -5.89
N ALA A 46 -1.88 -16.51 -6.66
CA ALA A 46 -2.86 -17.57 -6.80
C ALA A 46 -2.32 -18.80 -7.56
N LEU A 47 -1.47 -18.59 -8.56
CA LEU A 47 -0.90 -19.67 -9.39
C LEU A 47 0.30 -20.37 -8.75
N ALA A 48 1.21 -19.60 -8.15
CA ALA A 48 2.51 -20.11 -7.71
C ALA A 48 2.67 -20.12 -6.18
N GLY A 49 1.69 -19.61 -5.44
CA GLY A 49 1.65 -19.68 -3.98
C GLY A 49 2.52 -18.62 -3.27
N PRO A 50 2.71 -18.76 -1.95
CA PRO A 50 3.37 -17.75 -1.13
C PRO A 50 4.85 -17.56 -1.45
N ASP A 51 5.57 -18.61 -1.85
CA ASP A 51 7.01 -18.55 -2.15
C ASP A 51 7.32 -17.89 -3.51
N ALA A 52 6.29 -17.60 -4.29
CA ALA A 52 6.43 -16.97 -5.61
C ALA A 52 6.66 -15.46 -5.55
N LEU A 53 6.46 -14.84 -4.38
CA LEU A 53 6.57 -13.42 -4.18
C LEU A 53 7.69 -13.09 -3.19
N PRO A 54 8.55 -12.08 -3.50
CA PRO A 54 9.42 -11.51 -2.50
C PRO A 54 8.60 -10.78 -1.43
N ASP A 55 9.18 -10.63 -0.23
CA ASP A 55 8.56 -10.01 0.94
C ASP A 55 7.84 -8.68 0.66
N TYR A 56 8.45 -7.80 -0.13
CA TYR A 56 7.86 -6.50 -0.45
C TYR A 56 6.60 -6.63 -1.31
N GLU A 57 6.52 -7.64 -2.19
CA GLU A 57 5.33 -7.89 -3.01
C GLU A 57 4.22 -8.56 -2.19
N LEU A 58 4.59 -9.43 -1.25
CA LEU A 58 3.62 -9.99 -0.30
C LEU A 58 3.02 -8.87 0.57
N LEU A 59 3.84 -7.92 1.03
CA LEU A 59 3.38 -6.75 1.76
C LEU A 59 2.51 -5.83 0.87
N GLU A 60 2.87 -5.63 -0.40
CA GLU A 60 2.04 -4.89 -1.36
C GLU A 60 0.65 -5.52 -1.51
N LEU A 61 0.56 -6.84 -1.64
CA LEU A 61 -0.72 -7.56 -1.72
C LEU A 61 -1.61 -7.29 -0.50
N LEU A 62 -1.01 -7.32 0.70
CA LEU A 62 -1.73 -7.02 1.92
C LEU A 62 -2.22 -5.58 1.91
N LEU A 63 -1.33 -4.61 1.63
CA LEU A 63 -1.68 -3.20 1.59
C LEU A 63 -2.72 -2.87 0.51
N PHE A 64 -2.78 -3.60 -0.61
CA PHE A 64 -3.84 -3.41 -1.61
C PHE A 64 -5.25 -3.66 -1.06
N ARG A 65 -5.39 -4.53 -0.05
CA ARG A 65 -6.66 -4.79 0.63
C ARG A 65 -7.02 -3.64 1.57
N LEU A 66 -6.02 -3.07 2.24
CA LEU A 66 -6.19 -2.06 3.28
C LEU A 66 -6.32 -0.64 2.70
N ILE A 67 -5.65 -0.37 1.57
CA ILE A 67 -5.61 0.93 0.91
C ILE A 67 -6.18 0.78 -0.53
N PRO A 68 -7.50 1.01 -0.70
CA PRO A 68 -8.13 0.89 -2.01
C PRO A 68 -7.67 2.01 -2.94
N ARG A 69 -7.48 1.66 -4.23
CA ARG A 69 -7.22 2.61 -5.34
C ARG A 69 -5.96 3.48 -5.19
N ALA A 70 -4.99 3.08 -4.37
CA ALA A 70 -3.70 3.75 -4.23
C ALA A 70 -2.54 2.85 -4.69
N ASP A 71 -1.42 3.48 -5.07
CA ASP A 71 -0.13 2.81 -5.23
C ASP A 71 0.50 2.53 -3.86
N THR A 72 0.57 1.26 -3.49
CA THR A 72 1.08 0.80 -2.19
C THR A 72 2.53 0.35 -2.25
N LYS A 73 3.14 0.30 -3.44
CA LYS A 73 4.54 -0.09 -3.63
C LYS A 73 5.51 0.82 -2.88
N PRO A 74 5.37 2.16 -2.91
CA PRO A 74 6.23 3.04 -2.11
C PRO A 74 6.09 2.78 -0.61
N ALA A 75 4.87 2.55 -0.12
CA ALA A 75 4.61 2.29 1.30
C ALA A 75 5.19 0.94 1.75
N ALA A 76 5.02 -0.12 0.97
CA ALA A 76 5.61 -1.44 1.26
C ALA A 76 7.14 -1.37 1.34
N LYS A 77 7.77 -0.71 0.35
CA LYS A 77 9.23 -0.51 0.35
C LYS A 77 9.69 0.34 1.53
N ALA A 78 8.97 1.41 1.88
CA ALA A 78 9.31 2.26 3.01
C ALA A 78 9.21 1.51 4.35
N LEU A 79 8.19 0.66 4.52
CA LEU A 79 8.05 -0.20 5.69
C LEU A 79 9.23 -1.16 5.83
N LEU A 80 9.58 -1.88 4.77
CA LEU A 80 10.72 -2.81 4.82
C LEU A 80 12.06 -2.09 4.94
N ALA A 81 12.23 -0.93 4.31
CA ALA A 81 13.45 -0.13 4.47
C ALA A 81 13.62 0.38 5.91
N ARG A 82 12.52 0.71 6.60
CA ARG A 82 12.56 1.20 7.98
C ARG A 82 12.72 0.08 9.00
N PHE A 83 12.00 -1.02 8.82
CA PHE A 83 11.87 -2.06 9.84
C PHE A 83 12.70 -3.31 9.52
N GLY A 84 13.10 -3.53 8.27
CA GLY A 84 13.90 -4.68 7.84
C GLY A 84 13.04 -5.76 7.18
N THR A 85 12.44 -6.62 8.00
CA THR A 85 11.71 -7.82 7.58
C THR A 85 10.19 -7.69 7.72
N LEU A 86 9.42 -8.60 7.11
CA LEU A 86 7.98 -8.67 7.32
C LEU A 86 7.59 -8.85 8.79
N ALA A 87 8.36 -9.66 9.53
CA ALA A 87 8.13 -9.88 10.96
C ALA A 87 8.34 -8.59 11.76
N GLU A 88 9.37 -7.82 11.42
CA GLU A 88 9.65 -6.51 12.03
C GLU A 88 8.55 -5.49 11.73
N VAL A 89 8.06 -5.44 10.48
CA VAL A 89 6.93 -4.59 10.10
C VAL A 89 5.68 -4.95 10.90
N LEU A 90 5.35 -6.24 10.98
CA LEU A 90 4.18 -6.73 11.72
C LEU A 90 4.34 -6.58 13.25
N GLY A 91 5.57 -6.56 13.76
CA GLY A 91 5.91 -6.33 15.17
C GLY A 91 5.94 -4.85 15.57
N ALA A 92 6.30 -3.95 14.66
CA ALA A 92 6.58 -2.54 14.95
C ALA A 92 5.46 -1.77 15.68
N PRO A 93 5.74 -0.95 16.70
CA PRO A 93 4.72 -0.13 17.38
C PRO A 93 3.84 0.68 16.41
N VAL A 94 2.55 0.80 16.72
CA VAL A 94 1.55 1.49 15.87
C VAL A 94 1.98 2.91 15.53
N GLY A 95 2.53 3.66 16.49
CA GLY A 95 3.03 5.02 16.25
C GLY A 95 4.12 5.08 15.18
N LEU A 96 5.08 4.14 15.21
CA LEU A 96 6.17 4.10 14.23
C LEU A 96 5.68 3.68 12.83
N LEU A 97 4.66 2.81 12.77
CA LEU A 97 4.02 2.45 11.50
C LEU A 97 3.36 3.67 10.85
N GLN A 98 2.68 4.50 11.66
CA GLN A 98 1.96 5.69 11.18
C GLN A 98 2.87 6.82 10.69
N GLU A 99 4.15 6.80 11.04
CA GLU A 99 5.14 7.73 10.48
C GLU A 99 5.42 7.45 8.99
N ILE A 100 5.10 6.26 8.49
CA ILE A 100 5.26 5.94 7.07
C ILE A 100 4.12 6.57 6.26
N LYS A 101 4.49 7.36 5.25
CA LYS A 101 3.52 7.98 4.33
C LYS A 101 2.60 6.92 3.70
N GLY A 102 1.29 7.12 3.86
CA GLY A 102 0.26 6.21 3.36
C GLY A 102 -0.23 5.18 4.38
N ILE A 103 0.41 5.08 5.55
CA ILE A 103 -0.02 4.20 6.64
C ILE A 103 -0.80 5.02 7.67
N GLY A 104 -2.11 5.05 7.49
CA GLY A 104 -3.02 5.67 8.46
C GLY A 104 -3.29 4.78 9.68
N PRO A 105 -4.05 5.29 10.67
CA PRO A 105 -4.38 4.53 11.89
C PRO A 105 -5.12 3.22 11.61
N ALA A 106 -6.02 3.21 10.61
CA ALA A 106 -6.73 2.00 10.20
C ALA A 106 -5.78 0.93 9.64
N VAL A 107 -4.90 1.32 8.70
CA VAL A 107 -3.91 0.41 8.10
C VAL A 107 -2.96 -0.15 9.16
N ALA A 108 -2.50 0.70 10.07
CA ALA A 108 -1.63 0.27 11.17
C ALA A 108 -2.34 -0.74 12.10
N LEU A 109 -3.61 -0.51 12.43
CA LEU A 109 -4.41 -1.46 13.20
C LEU A 109 -4.59 -2.80 12.45
N ASP A 110 -4.91 -2.76 11.17
CA ASP A 110 -5.08 -3.98 10.36
C ASP A 110 -3.79 -4.80 10.27
N LEU A 111 -2.63 -4.15 10.15
CA LEU A 111 -1.33 -4.83 10.24
C LEU A 111 -1.16 -5.51 11.61
N LYS A 112 -1.62 -4.88 12.70
CA LYS A 112 -1.61 -5.51 14.04
C LYS A 112 -2.59 -6.68 14.16
N ILE A 113 -3.74 -6.62 13.49
CA ILE A 113 -4.70 -7.73 13.42
C ILE A 113 -4.08 -8.92 12.69
N VAL A 114 -3.39 -8.68 11.58
CA VAL A 114 -2.65 -9.72 10.84
C VAL A 114 -1.56 -10.33 11.71
N ALA A 115 -0.77 -9.48 12.39
CA ALA A 115 0.24 -9.95 13.35
C ALA A 115 -0.38 -10.82 14.44
N ALA A 116 -1.45 -10.36 15.09
CA ALA A 116 -2.14 -11.11 16.14
C ALA A 116 -2.70 -12.45 15.64
N THR A 117 -3.21 -12.48 14.41
CA THR A 117 -3.67 -13.72 13.76
C THR A 117 -2.51 -14.69 13.56
N ALA A 118 -1.40 -14.24 12.98
CA ALA A 118 -0.20 -15.05 12.79
C ALA A 118 0.34 -15.59 14.13
N GLN A 119 0.36 -14.74 15.18
CA GLN A 119 0.76 -15.13 16.53
C GLN A 119 -0.16 -16.21 17.12
N ARG A 120 -1.48 -16.10 16.91
CA ARG A 120 -2.44 -17.11 17.37
C ARG A 120 -2.32 -18.41 16.57
N MET A 121 -2.06 -18.35 15.27
CA MET A 121 -1.81 -19.55 14.45
C MET A 121 -0.56 -20.28 14.94
N ALA A 122 0.56 -19.57 15.14
CA ALA A 122 1.79 -20.13 15.67
C ALA A 122 1.60 -20.73 17.08
N ARG A 123 0.67 -20.18 17.88
CA ARG A 123 0.29 -20.73 19.20
C ARG A 123 -0.74 -21.85 19.11
N GLY A 124 -1.57 -21.90 18.08
CA GLY A 124 -2.61 -22.91 17.89
C GLY A 124 -2.02 -24.29 17.63
N GLU A 125 -0.87 -24.34 16.94
CA GLU A 125 -0.05 -25.54 16.83
C GLU A 125 0.50 -26.02 18.20
N VAL A 126 0.52 -25.13 19.22
CA VAL A 126 0.99 -25.39 20.59
C VAL A 126 -0.05 -26.11 21.46
N GLN A 127 -1.35 -26.01 21.16
CA GLN A 127 -2.38 -26.67 21.96
C GLN A 127 -2.61 -28.11 21.48
N GLY A 128 -1.95 -29.07 22.15
CA GLY A 128 -2.23 -30.51 22.02
C GLY A 128 -1.07 -31.39 21.55
N ARG A 129 0.14 -30.84 21.43
CA ARG A 129 1.38 -31.61 21.23
C ARG A 129 2.45 -31.10 22.19
N GLU A 130 3.47 -31.91 22.49
CA GLU A 130 4.72 -31.39 23.08
C GLU A 130 5.36 -30.44 22.06
N VAL A 131 5.15 -29.13 22.23
CA VAL A 131 5.43 -28.15 21.17
C VAL A 131 6.78 -27.46 21.30
N LEU A 132 7.50 -27.79 22.35
CA LEU A 132 8.87 -27.36 22.57
C LEU A 132 9.75 -28.59 22.78
N SER A 133 9.60 -29.58 21.89
CA SER A 133 10.37 -30.82 21.94
C SER A 133 11.85 -30.64 21.55
N SER A 134 12.21 -29.46 21.05
CA SER A 134 13.59 -29.10 20.75
C SER A 134 13.90 -27.63 21.05
N TRP A 135 15.17 -27.38 21.39
CA TRP A 135 15.72 -26.04 21.58
C TRP A 135 15.48 -25.12 20.38
N THR A 136 15.53 -25.68 19.17
CA THR A 136 15.27 -24.93 17.93
C THR A 136 13.82 -24.44 17.85
N GLN A 137 12.84 -25.27 18.23
CA GLN A 137 11.42 -24.87 18.28
C GLN A 137 11.18 -23.81 19.36
N LEU A 138 11.86 -23.91 20.51
CA LEU A 138 11.84 -22.88 21.55
C LEU A 138 12.34 -21.54 21.03
N LEU A 139 13.49 -21.53 20.36
CA LEU A 139 14.05 -20.31 19.80
C LEU A 139 13.18 -19.73 18.67
N ALA A 140 12.52 -20.57 17.87
CA ALA A 140 11.60 -20.12 16.84
C ALA A 140 10.34 -19.49 17.44
N TYR A 141 9.77 -20.10 18.49
CA TYR A 141 8.64 -19.55 19.24
C TYR A 141 9.01 -18.23 19.93
N CYS A 142 10.11 -18.18 20.67
CA CYS A 142 10.54 -16.95 21.34
C CYS A 142 10.81 -15.85 20.30
N ARG A 143 11.43 -16.16 19.17
CA ARG A 143 11.62 -15.16 18.10
C ARG A 143 10.31 -14.69 17.50
N SER A 144 9.37 -15.59 17.20
CA SER A 144 8.10 -15.16 16.61
C SER A 144 7.31 -14.26 17.56
N VAL A 145 7.32 -14.55 18.86
CA VAL A 145 6.51 -13.82 19.85
C VAL A 145 7.22 -12.59 20.43
N MET A 146 8.56 -12.57 20.45
CA MET A 146 9.32 -11.57 21.21
C MET A 146 10.32 -10.76 20.39
N ALA A 147 10.73 -11.18 19.18
CA ALA A 147 11.91 -10.59 18.52
C ALA A 147 11.84 -9.08 18.29
N PHE A 148 10.65 -8.48 18.32
CA PHE A 148 10.44 -7.05 18.03
C PHE A 148 9.50 -6.37 19.05
N GLU A 149 9.33 -6.97 20.22
CA GLU A 149 8.57 -6.36 21.30
C GLU A 149 9.47 -5.40 22.09
N ALA A 150 9.01 -4.16 22.28
CA ALA A 150 9.78 -3.13 22.99
C ALA A 150 9.74 -3.28 24.52
N ARG A 151 8.85 -4.14 25.04
CA ARG A 151 8.67 -4.41 26.47
C ARG A 151 9.29 -5.75 26.82
N GLU A 152 10.06 -5.77 27.91
CA GLU A 152 10.53 -7.03 28.49
C GLU A 152 9.36 -7.95 28.85
N GLN A 153 9.53 -9.24 28.55
CA GLN A 153 8.54 -10.27 28.85
C GLN A 153 9.21 -11.40 29.63
N PHE A 154 8.72 -11.63 30.84
CA PHE A 154 9.02 -12.84 31.60
C PHE A 154 7.96 -13.89 31.31
N ARG A 155 8.37 -15.07 30.83
CA ARG A 155 7.47 -16.16 30.46
C ARG A 155 7.97 -17.47 31.05
N ILE A 156 7.07 -18.24 31.64
CA ILE A 156 7.32 -19.61 32.10
C ILE A 156 6.73 -20.55 31.06
N LEU A 157 7.57 -21.41 30.49
CA LEU A 157 7.22 -22.45 29.52
C LEU A 157 7.46 -23.80 30.21
N PHE A 158 6.52 -24.74 30.06
CA PHE A 158 6.56 -26.08 30.65
C PHE A 158 6.77 -27.13 29.56
#